data_AF-A0A2N6EG61-F1
#
_entry.id   AF-A0A2N6EG61-F1
#
_cell.length_a   1.000
_cell.length_b   1.000
_cell.length_c   1.000
_cell.angle_alpha   90.00
_cell.angle_beta   90.00
_cell.angle_gamma   90.00
#
_symmetry.space_group_name_H-M   'P 1'
#
loop_
_entity.id
_entity.type
_entity.pdbx_description
1 polymer ?
#
loop_
_entity_poly.entity_id
_entity_poly.type
_entity_poly.pdbx_seq_one_letter_code
_entity_poly.pdbx_strand_id
1 'polypeptide(L)'
;MLFLAKLLGFSLLLFACQKWVMMGYELILLLAMFLLSKGSGPFPAYYDSAYRIIPFLALVLATPGLSPRRRLLSLLGGLSAFWAIDLLSFMVWGAPPSRGLGDGASKAHYLYSLFWELAGHWVLPILLWIIAAHRQLGELLLSSDPQSSEDAKATQA
;
A
#
# COMPACT_ATOMS: atom_id res chain seq x y z
N MET A 1 -8.79 -13.88 -15.56
CA MET A 1 -7.88 -13.27 -16.55
C MET A 1 -7.93 -11.73 -16.58
N LEU A 2 -9.10 -11.09 -16.65
CA LEU A 2 -9.19 -9.61 -16.77
C LEU A 2 -8.51 -8.84 -15.63
N PHE A 3 -8.61 -9.32 -14.38
CA PHE A 3 -7.95 -8.70 -13.22
C PHE A 3 -6.42 -8.68 -13.36
N LEU A 4 -5.81 -9.82 -13.71
CA LEU A 4 -4.35 -9.94 -13.84
C LEU A 4 -3.80 -9.04 -14.95
N ALA A 5 -4.50 -8.96 -16.09
CA ALA A 5 -4.12 -8.07 -17.19
C ALA A 5 -4.19 -6.59 -16.76
N LYS A 6 -5.24 -6.19 -16.03
CA LYS A 6 -5.35 -4.83 -15.46
C LYS A 6 -4.27 -4.56 -14.43
N LEU A 7 -3.99 -5.52 -13.55
CA LEU A 7 -2.96 -5.40 -12.53
C LEU A 7 -1.58 -5.18 -13.16
N LEU A 8 -1.25 -5.98 -14.18
CA LEU A 8 -0.02 -5.82 -14.94
C LEU A 8 0.04 -4.44 -15.61
N GLY A 9 -1.03 -4.03 -16.30
CA GLY A 9 -1.10 -2.73 -16.98
C GLY A 9 -0.93 -1.54 -16.02
N PHE A 10 -1.64 -1.53 -14.90
CA PHE A 10 -1.50 -0.48 -13.88
C PHE A 10 -0.15 -0.52 -13.19
N SER A 11 0.43 -1.69 -12.95
CA SER A 11 1.77 -1.81 -12.36
C SER A 11 2.83 -1.20 -13.28
N LEU A 12 2.78 -1.52 -14.58
CA LEU A 12 3.71 -0.96 -15.57
C LEU A 12 3.55 0.56 -15.72
N LEU A 13 2.30 1.05 -15.73
CA LEU A 13 2.02 2.48 -15.81
C LEU A 13 2.56 3.23 -14.58
N LEU A 14 2.26 2.73 -13.38
CA LEU A 14 2.73 3.34 -12.13
C LEU A 14 4.26 3.26 -12.01
N PHE A 15 4.87 2.17 -12.48
CA PHE A 15 6.32 2.03 -12.53
C PHE A 15 6.96 3.04 -13.49
N ALA A 16 6.39 3.24 -14.68
CA ALA A 16 6.84 4.28 -15.62
C ALA A 16 6.72 5.69 -15.01
N CYS A 17 5.67 5.92 -14.22
CA CYS A 17 5.43 7.18 -13.51
C CYS A 17 6.05 7.24 -12.11
N GLN A 18 6.89 6.28 -11.71
CA GLN A 18 7.31 6.12 -10.31
C GLN A 18 7.92 7.39 -9.71
N LYS A 19 8.75 8.12 -10.47
CA LYS A 19 9.39 9.36 -10.00
C LYS A 19 8.35 10.42 -9.59
N TRP A 20 7.28 10.56 -10.36
CA TRP A 20 6.21 11.52 -10.10
C TRP A 20 5.34 11.10 -8.92
N VAL A 21 5.04 9.80 -8.84
CA VAL A 21 4.30 9.22 -7.72
C VAL A 21 5.06 9.42 -6.41
N MET A 22 6.36 9.13 -6.40
CA MET A 22 7.23 9.33 -5.24
C MET A 22 7.33 10.80 -4.86
N MET A 23 7.58 11.69 -5.82
CA MET A 23 7.67 13.12 -5.56
C MET A 23 6.39 13.69 -4.92
N GLY A 24 5.22 13.28 -5.41
CA GLY A 24 3.93 13.70 -4.83
C GLY A 24 3.73 13.16 -3.41
N TYR A 25 4.12 11.91 -3.17
CA TYR A 25 4.07 11.29 -1.85
C TYR A 25 5.01 11.98 -0.84
N GLU A 26 6.25 12.22 -1.24
CA GLU A 26 7.29 12.90 -0.46
C GLU A 26 6.90 14.33 -0.14
N LEU A 27 6.33 15.08 -1.09
CA LEU A 27 5.90 16.45 -0.88
C LEU A 27 4.90 16.58 0.29
N ILE A 28 3.93 15.66 0.35
CA ILE A 28 2.92 15.66 1.41
C ILE A 28 3.56 15.30 2.75
N LEU A 29 4.48 14.34 2.76
CA LEU A 29 5.19 13.94 3.96
C LEU A 29 6.10 15.07 4.48
N LEU A 30 6.82 15.76 3.59
CA LEU A 30 7.63 16.94 3.91
C LEU A 30 6.76 18.06 4.48
N LEU A 31 5.61 18.33 3.88
CA LEU A 31 4.66 19.33 4.39
C LEU A 31 4.15 18.95 5.78
N ALA A 32 3.80 17.69 6.00
CA ALA A 32 3.36 17.21 7.31
C ALA A 32 4.48 17.33 8.37
N MET A 33 5.71 16.95 8.03
CA MET A 33 6.86 17.11 8.91
C MET A 33 7.17 18.57 9.21
N PHE A 34 7.05 19.46 8.23
CA PHE A 34 7.22 20.91 8.41
C PHE A 34 6.17 21.49 9.37
N LEU A 35 4.92 21.04 9.27
CA LEU A 35 3.85 21.49 10.16
C LEU A 35 3.98 20.93 11.59
N LEU A 36 4.52 19.71 11.73
CA LEU A 36 4.69 19.03 13.02
C LEU A 36 5.99 19.40 13.74
N SER A 37 7.05 19.75 13.02
CA SER A 37 8.37 20.06 13.58
C SER A 37 8.55 21.58 13.76
N LYS A 38 8.73 22.03 15.01
CA LYS A 38 9.02 23.43 15.34
C LYS A 38 10.47 23.88 15.06
N GLY A 39 11.28 23.14 14.30
CA GLY A 39 12.61 23.62 13.94
C GLY A 39 13.59 22.55 13.42
N SER A 40 14.25 22.91 12.32
CA SER A 40 15.65 22.61 11.93
C SER A 40 16.26 21.21 12.14
N GLY A 41 15.47 20.14 12.17
CA GLY A 41 16.03 18.79 12.00
C GLY A 41 16.50 18.59 10.56
N PRO A 42 17.64 17.90 10.31
CA PRO A 42 18.03 17.55 8.94
C PRO A 42 16.92 16.71 8.31
N PHE A 43 16.44 17.11 7.14
CA PHE A 43 15.49 16.32 6.38
C PHE A 43 16.13 14.96 6.09
N PRO A 44 15.51 13.84 6.50
CA PRO A 44 16.08 12.53 6.26
C PRO A 44 16.24 12.33 4.76
N ALA A 45 17.43 11.86 4.36
CA ALA A 45 17.76 11.58 2.97
C ALA A 45 16.73 10.59 2.39
N TYR A 46 16.40 10.82 1.11
CA TYR A 46 15.56 10.02 0.21
C TYR A 46 15.05 8.69 0.82
N TYR A 47 13.77 8.68 1.21
CA TYR A 47 13.17 7.52 1.87
C TYR A 47 12.45 6.64 0.84
N ASP A 48 12.99 5.45 0.60
CA ASP A 48 12.46 4.43 -0.32
C ASP A 48 11.05 3.91 0.02
N SER A 49 10.39 4.37 1.09
CA SER A 49 9.04 3.90 1.43
C SER A 49 8.00 4.24 0.38
N ALA A 50 8.22 5.26 -0.43
CA ALA A 50 7.31 5.64 -1.50
C ALA A 50 7.18 4.54 -2.58
N TYR A 51 8.09 3.57 -2.65
CA TYR A 51 7.89 2.40 -3.52
C TYR A 51 6.79 1.47 -3.00
N ARG A 52 6.46 1.49 -1.70
CA ARG A 52 5.45 0.64 -1.06
C ARG A 52 4.03 0.98 -1.49
N ILE A 53 3.78 2.22 -1.93
CA ILE A 53 2.45 2.63 -2.36
C ILE A 53 2.09 2.10 -3.73
N ILE A 54 3.06 1.88 -4.62
CA ILE A 54 2.84 1.40 -5.99
C ILE A 54 2.03 0.08 -6.03
N PRO A 55 2.42 -0.99 -5.31
CA PRO A 55 1.65 -2.24 -5.34
C PRO A 55 0.22 -2.04 -4.80
N PHE A 56 0.03 -1.23 -3.75
CA PHE A 56 -1.31 -0.91 -3.23
C PHE A 56 -2.18 -0.20 -4.26
N LEU A 57 -1.65 0.86 -4.89
CA LEU A 57 -2.35 1.62 -5.92
C LEU A 57 -2.73 0.70 -7.09
N ALA A 58 -1.81 -0.12 -7.56
CA ALA A 58 -2.04 -1.06 -8.65
C ALA A 58 -3.16 -2.05 -8.31
N LEU A 59 -3.15 -2.64 -7.11
CA LEU A 59 -4.18 -3.57 -6.64
C LEU A 59 -5.57 -2.93 -6.60
N VAL A 60 -5.69 -1.73 -6.00
CA VAL A 60 -6.98 -1.02 -5.88
C VAL A 60 -7.51 -0.59 -7.25
N LEU A 61 -6.64 -0.12 -8.15
CA LEU A 61 -7.01 0.27 -9.52
C LEU A 61 -7.45 -0.93 -10.36
N ALA A 62 -6.75 -2.06 -10.22
CA ALA A 62 -7.03 -3.28 -10.97
C ALA A 62 -8.31 -3.99 -10.51
N THR A 63 -8.75 -3.78 -9.26
CA THR A 63 -9.90 -4.48 -8.67
C THR A 63 -11.18 -4.18 -9.45
N PRO A 64 -11.83 -5.21 -10.06
CA PRO A 64 -13.10 -5.05 -10.76
C PRO A 64 -14.24 -4.84 -9.76
N GLY A 65 -15.34 -4.24 -10.21
CA GLY A 65 -16.55 -4.08 -9.39
C GLY A 65 -16.46 -3.06 -8.24
N LEU A 66 -15.31 -2.40 -8.04
CA LEU A 66 -15.22 -1.25 -7.14
C LEU A 66 -15.86 -0.02 -7.79
N SER A 67 -16.84 0.58 -7.12
CA SER A 67 -17.39 1.86 -7.55
C SER A 67 -16.33 2.97 -7.51
N PRO A 68 -16.40 3.99 -8.39
CA PRO A 68 -15.41 5.07 -8.41
C PRO A 68 -15.23 5.77 -7.05
N ARG A 69 -16.34 6.00 -6.33
CA ARG A 69 -16.31 6.58 -4.99
C ARG A 69 -15.55 5.70 -4.00
N ARG A 70 -15.83 4.39 -3.96
CA ARG A 70 -15.15 3.47 -3.04
C ARG A 70 -13.67 3.32 -3.38
N ARG A 71 -13.34 3.30 -4.67
CA ARG A 71 -11.96 3.30 -5.16
C ARG A 71 -11.21 4.53 -4.67
N LEU A 72 -11.75 5.73 -4.88
CA LEU A 72 -11.14 6.98 -4.40
C LEU A 72 -10.94 6.98 -2.88
N LEU A 73 -11.97 6.62 -2.12
CA LEU A 73 -11.87 6.55 -0.65
C LEU A 73 -10.82 5.54 -0.19
N SER A 74 -10.71 4.39 -0.87
CA SER A 74 -9.69 3.38 -0.56
C SER A 74 -8.29 3.91 -0.85
N LEU A 75 -8.09 4.56 -1.99
CA LEU A 75 -6.80 5.17 -2.35
C LEU A 75 -6.38 6.23 -1.34
N LEU A 76 -7.29 7.15 -0.99
CA LEU A 76 -7.04 8.19 0.01
C LEU A 76 -6.74 7.57 1.39
N GLY A 77 -7.58 6.65 1.86
CA GLY A 77 -7.39 6.00 3.15
C GLY A 77 -6.09 5.20 3.24
N GLY A 78 -5.72 4.49 2.18
CA GLY A 78 -4.46 3.77 2.11
C GLY A 78 -3.26 4.71 2.09
N LEU A 79 -3.29 5.77 1.27
CA LEU A 79 -2.23 6.79 1.25
C LEU A 79 -2.06 7.45 2.63
N SER A 80 -3.17 7.79 3.30
CA SER A 80 -3.14 8.30 4.67
C SER A 80 -2.52 7.30 5.66
N ALA A 81 -2.81 6.00 5.53
CA ALA A 81 -2.19 4.98 6.38
C ALA A 81 -0.68 4.88 6.15
N PHE A 82 -0.21 4.91 4.90
CA PHE A 82 1.22 4.93 4.60
C PHE A 82 1.89 6.17 5.19
N TRP A 83 1.32 7.37 4.98
CA TRP A 83 1.87 8.59 5.57
C TRP A 83 1.89 8.55 7.10
N ALA A 84 0.84 8.06 7.75
CA ALA A 84 0.79 7.95 9.20
C ALA A 84 1.90 7.03 9.74
N ILE A 85 2.12 5.90 9.09
CA ILE A 85 3.17 4.93 9.44
C ILE A 85 4.56 5.53 9.26
N ASP A 86 4.78 6.24 8.16
CA ASP A 86 6.06 6.89 7.89
C ASP A 86 6.32 8.06 8.85
N LEU A 87 5.32 8.89 9.15
CA LEU A 87 5.42 9.94 10.16
C LEU A 87 5.71 9.37 11.55
N LEU A 88 5.06 8.27 11.94
CA LEU A 88 5.33 7.58 13.20
C LEU A 88 6.76 7.05 13.23
N SER A 89 7.26 6.50 12.13
CA SER A 89 8.66 6.08 12.00
C SER A 89 9.63 7.23 12.22
N PHE A 90 9.39 8.40 11.61
CA PHE A 90 10.22 9.59 11.81
C PHE A 90 10.18 10.08 13.26
N MET A 91 9.04 10.00 13.94
CA MET A 91 8.94 10.38 15.36
C MET A 91 9.72 9.46 16.29
N VAL A 92 9.81 8.16 15.98
CA VAL A 92 10.50 7.19 16.84
C VAL A 92 12.02 7.19 16.60
N TRP A 93 12.46 7.27 15.34
CA TRP A 93 13.86 7.01 14.98
C TRP A 93 14.62 8.20 14.37
N GLY A 94 13.94 9.33 14.08
CA GLY A 94 14.52 10.50 13.38
C GLY A 94 14.83 10.24 11.90
N ALA A 95 15.30 9.05 11.58
CA ALA A 95 15.43 8.48 10.25
C ALA A 95 15.14 6.97 10.30
N PRO A 96 14.65 6.35 9.21
CA PRO A 96 14.50 4.91 9.15
C PRO A 96 15.85 4.21 9.42
N PRO A 97 15.81 3.04 10.08
CA PRO A 97 17.01 2.30 10.42
C PRO A 97 17.75 1.84 9.15
N SER A 98 19.07 2.03 9.11
CA SER A 98 19.87 1.71 7.91
C SER A 98 19.90 0.19 7.65
N ARG A 99 19.91 -0.21 6.37
CA ARG A 99 20.07 -1.62 5.97
C ARG A 99 21.50 -2.16 6.16
N GLY A 100 22.47 -1.28 6.37
CA GLY A 100 23.86 -1.67 6.58
C GLY A 100 24.08 -2.17 8.01
N LEU A 101 24.76 -3.31 8.14
CA LEU A 101 25.49 -3.66 9.37
C LEU A 101 26.69 -2.70 9.50
N GLY A 102 26.43 -1.43 9.78
CA GLY A 102 27.45 -0.46 10.13
C GLY A 102 27.81 -0.55 11.62
N ASP A 103 28.98 -0.04 11.97
CA ASP A 103 29.46 0.06 13.35
C ASP A 103 28.48 0.89 14.20
N GLY A 104 27.58 0.20 14.92
CA GLY A 104 26.64 0.82 15.87
C GLY A 104 25.20 0.31 15.81
N ALA A 105 24.80 -0.42 14.75
CA ALA A 105 23.46 -0.99 14.67
C ALA A 105 23.38 -2.28 15.52
N SER A 106 22.59 -2.27 16.60
CA SER A 106 22.35 -3.47 17.40
C SER A 106 21.58 -4.53 16.59
N LYS A 107 21.70 -5.82 16.96
CA LYS A 107 20.88 -6.89 16.35
C LYS A 107 19.38 -6.62 16.41
N ALA A 108 18.92 -5.97 17.49
CA ALA A 108 17.52 -5.56 17.65
C ALA A 108 17.11 -4.51 16.60
N HIS A 109 18.00 -3.57 16.29
CA HIS A 109 17.77 -2.57 15.25
C HIS A 109 17.64 -3.24 13.87
N TYR A 110 18.51 -4.19 13.54
CA TYR A 110 18.42 -4.96 12.29
C TYR A 110 17.11 -5.76 12.16
N LEU A 111 16.72 -6.49 13.20
CA LEU A 111 15.47 -7.25 13.22
C LEU A 111 14.25 -6.33 13.08
N TYR A 112 14.28 -5.17 13.72
CA TYR A 112 13.25 -4.16 13.59
C TYR A 112 13.15 -3.62 12.16
N SER A 113 14.28 -3.28 11.52
CA SER A 113 14.32 -2.85 10.10
C SER A 113 13.69 -3.89 9.18
N LEU A 114 14.04 -5.16 9.38
CA LEU A 114 13.58 -6.26 8.53
C LEU A 114 12.08 -6.51 8.72
N PHE A 115 11.60 -6.49 9.96
CA PHE A 115 10.17 -6.56 10.25
C PHE A 115 9.42 -5.38 9.64
N TRP A 116 9.95 -4.16 9.80
CA TRP A 116 9.36 -2.95 9.26
C TRP A 116 9.31 -2.97 7.74
N GLU A 117 10.36 -3.47 7.10
CA GLU A 117 10.44 -3.63 5.66
C GLU A 117 9.43 -4.66 5.16
N LEU A 118 9.32 -5.82 5.81
CA LEU A 118 8.36 -6.86 5.47
C LEU A 118 6.91 -6.39 5.64
N ALA A 119 6.62 -5.82 6.81
CA ALA A 119 5.30 -5.31 7.15
C ALA A 119 4.88 -4.17 6.22
N GLY A 120 5.79 -3.21 5.98
CA GLY A 120 5.52 -2.03 5.16
C GLY A 120 5.45 -2.31 3.65
N HIS A 121 6.33 -3.16 3.10
CA HIS A 121 6.37 -3.43 1.66
C HIS A 121 5.39 -4.49 1.19
N TRP A 122 5.10 -5.49 2.02
CA TRP A 122 4.38 -6.67 1.54
C TRP A 122 3.04 -6.82 2.24
N VAL A 123 3.04 -6.79 3.57
CA VAL A 123 1.82 -7.07 4.35
C VAL A 123 0.83 -5.92 4.23
N LEU A 124 1.28 -4.68 4.41
CA LEU A 124 0.41 -3.52 4.46
C LEU A 124 -0.33 -3.24 3.14
N PRO A 125 0.32 -3.22 1.95
CA PRO A 125 -0.39 -3.04 0.69
C PRO A 125 -1.49 -4.09 0.46
N ILE A 126 -1.20 -5.35 0.80
CA ILE A 126 -2.13 -6.47 0.65
C ILE A 126 -3.29 -6.32 1.63
N LEU A 127 -3.01 -6.00 2.90
CA LEU A 127 -4.02 -5.83 3.94
C LEU A 127 -5.00 -4.69 3.59
N LEU A 128 -4.46 -3.53 3.22
CA LEU A 128 -5.28 -2.38 2.81
C LEU A 128 -6.12 -2.69 1.56
N TRP A 129 -5.55 -3.44 0.61
CA TRP A 129 -6.29 -3.90 -0.55
C TRP A 129 -7.42 -4.88 -0.18
N ILE A 130 -7.17 -5.85 0.70
CA ILE A 130 -8.20 -6.78 1.18
C ILE A 130 -9.34 -6.00 1.84
N ILE A 131 -9.03 -5.03 2.70
CA ILE A 131 -10.05 -4.17 3.33
C ILE A 131 -10.85 -3.40 2.27
N ALA A 132 -10.18 -2.83 1.27
CA ALA A 132 -10.83 -2.12 0.17
C ALA A 132 -11.75 -3.03 -0.66
N ALA A 133 -11.30 -4.26 -0.95
CA ALA A 133 -11.92 -5.20 -1.88
C ALA A 133 -12.74 -6.31 -1.20
N HIS A 134 -12.88 -6.34 0.13
CA HIS A 134 -13.44 -7.50 0.85
C HIS A 134 -14.79 -8.01 0.32
N ARG A 135 -15.69 -7.10 -0.10
CA ARG A 135 -17.00 -7.47 -0.66
C ARG A 135 -16.85 -8.15 -2.02
N GLN A 136 -16.03 -7.58 -2.89
CA GLN A 136 -15.72 -8.10 -4.22
C GLN A 136 -14.97 -9.43 -4.15
N LEU A 137 -14.09 -9.59 -3.16
CA LEU A 137 -13.40 -10.86 -2.91
C LEU A 137 -14.37 -11.95 -2.46
N GLY A 138 -15.35 -11.61 -1.61
CA GLY A 138 -16.42 -12.53 -1.22
C GLY A 138 -17.24 -13.00 -2.43
N GLU A 139 -17.65 -12.09 -3.31
CA GLU A 139 -18.39 -12.42 -4.53
C GLU A 139 -17.57 -13.32 -5.47
N LEU A 140 -16.27 -13.07 -5.65
CA LEU A 140 -15.38 -13.88 -6.49
C LEU A 140 -15.15 -15.29 -5.93
N LEU A 141 -15.00 -15.42 -4.60
CA LEU A 141 -14.80 -16.71 -3.96
C LEU A 141 -16.07 -17.55 -3.93
N LEU A 142 -17.23 -16.92 -3.66
CA LEU A 142 -18.53 -17.60 -3.56
C LEU A 142 -19.16 -17.93 -4.92
N SER A 143 -18.88 -17.14 -5.97
CA SER A 143 -19.36 -17.45 -7.33
C SER A 143 -18.66 -18.64 -7.99
N SER A 144 -17.67 -19.22 -7.30
CA SER A 144 -16.96 -20.42 -7.77
C SER A 144 -17.68 -21.73 -7.37
N ASP A 145 -18.77 -21.65 -6.60
CA ASP A 145 -19.47 -22.84 -6.12
C ASP A 145 -20.40 -23.41 -7.22
N PRO A 146 -20.10 -24.57 -7.83
CA PRO A 146 -20.84 -25.09 -8.97
C PRO A 146 -22.32 -25.40 -8.64
N GLN A 147 -22.62 -25.62 -7.36
CA GLN A 147 -23.96 -25.95 -6.85
C GLN A 147 -25.00 -24.83 -7.07
N SER A 148 -24.61 -23.56 -7.07
CA SER A 148 -25.56 -22.46 -7.28
C SER A 148 -26.14 -22.43 -8.70
N SER A 149 -25.51 -23.12 -9.66
CA SER A 149 -25.99 -23.22 -11.04
C SER A 149 -27.02 -24.33 -11.26
N GLU A 150 -27.01 -25.37 -10.43
CA GLU A 150 -28.00 -26.46 -10.49
C GLU A 150 -29.31 -26.07 -9.80
N ASP A 151 -29.26 -25.40 -8.65
CA ASP A 151 -30.45 -24.92 -7.93
C ASP A 151 -31.23 -23.85 -8.73
N ALA A 152 -30.51 -23.01 -9.48
CA ALA A 152 -31.12 -22.02 -10.37
C ALA A 152 -31.87 -22.67 -11.56
N LYS A 153 -31.42 -23.86 -12.01
CA LYS A 153 -32.11 -24.63 -13.06
C LYS A 153 -33.31 -25.41 -12.50
N ALA A 154 -33.19 -25.94 -11.29
CA ALA A 154 -34.27 -26.68 -10.63
C ALA A 154 -35.49 -25.81 -10.29
N THR A 155 -35.30 -24.51 -10.07
CA THR A 155 -36.39 -23.57 -9.75
C THR A 155 -37.14 -23.07 -11.01
N GLN A 156 -36.61 -23.32 -12.21
CA GLN A 156 -37.23 -22.94 -13.48
C GLN A 156 -37.95 -24.09 -14.19
N ALA A 157 -37.92 -25.30 -13.63
CA ALA A 157 -38.64 -26.48 -14.10
C ALA A 157 -39.91 -26.70 -13.27
#